data_AF-A0A7C5V4Y5-F1
#
_entry.id   AF-A0A7C5V4Y5-F1
#
_cell.length_a   1.000
_cell.length_b   1.000
_cell.length_c   1.000
_cell.angle_alpha   90.00
_cell.angle_beta   90.00
_cell.angle_gamma   90.00
#
_symmetry.space_group_name_H-M   'P 1'
#
loop_
_entity.id
_entity.type
_entity.pdbx_description
1 polymer ?
#
loop_
_entity_poly.entity_id
_entity_poly.type
_entity_poly.pdbx_seq_one_letter_code
_entity_poly.pdbx_strand_id
1 'polypeptide(L)'
;MKAQLSYEQGDFFSVQFPYQLHYVRRIRNLGNRRWDPDTKSWLVHLAHLLEVMEIFELTRADIPPKLWRAYQVYRIRNYRVRLIAGPVMARLEGDNLPLDKIDAATSFFLPGYQYTQRFIEGRWDGRRHLLDRRRMQFPAGLLPRVRAVLNAEGVAYQFIEETPVPQRTLTFKRPPVELRDYQRACVQAALNARRGVLELLMSRVPDSEAVRDMAAREGLTETRFRKDEGEDNRYKCIACALCTSVCAEVVGVHAIAMENRGADKKPATPYHKPSDACIGCGACAYACPTGAITMKEKDGVRRIWQKDFKMVACSVCGTPYIPEAQVDWIVKKTGKDRSFFDKCPDHR
;
A
#
# COMPACT_ATOMS: atom_id res chain seq x y z
N MET A 1 -9.93 -33.18 -51.58
CA MET A 1 -9.93 -34.27 -50.58
C MET A 1 -9.36 -33.70 -49.30
N LYS A 2 -10.02 -33.89 -48.15
CA LYS A 2 -9.49 -33.45 -46.84
C LYS A 2 -8.36 -34.37 -46.39
N ALA A 3 -7.46 -33.86 -45.54
CA ALA A 3 -6.48 -34.70 -44.86
C ALA A 3 -7.17 -35.64 -43.86
N GLN A 4 -6.70 -36.88 -43.77
CA GLN A 4 -7.08 -37.82 -42.75
C GLN A 4 -6.17 -37.65 -41.53
N LEU A 5 -6.77 -37.54 -40.35
CA LEU A 5 -6.08 -37.44 -39.07
C LEU A 5 -6.29 -38.71 -38.26
N SER A 6 -5.21 -39.29 -37.76
CA SER A 6 -5.25 -40.43 -36.82
C SER A 6 -4.41 -40.12 -35.58
N TYR A 7 -4.75 -40.76 -34.47
CA TYR A 7 -4.10 -40.56 -33.18
C TYR A 7 -4.25 -41.81 -32.32
N GLU A 8 -3.12 -42.38 -31.93
CA GLU A 8 -3.06 -43.58 -31.11
C GLU A 8 -2.74 -43.22 -29.66
N GLN A 9 -1.47 -42.91 -29.35
CA GLN A 9 -0.99 -42.49 -28.02
C GLN A 9 0.23 -41.56 -28.13
N GLY A 10 0.50 -40.77 -27.08
CA GLY A 10 1.66 -39.87 -26.99
C GLY A 10 1.38 -38.43 -27.45
N ASP A 11 2.42 -37.60 -27.57
CA ASP A 11 2.29 -36.17 -27.90
C ASP A 11 2.24 -35.88 -29.41
N PHE A 12 2.04 -36.89 -30.26
CA PHE A 12 2.04 -36.79 -31.73
C PHE A 12 0.77 -37.38 -32.34
N PHE A 13 0.37 -36.84 -33.49
CA PHE A 13 -0.74 -37.34 -34.31
C PHE A 13 -0.32 -37.45 -35.78
N SER A 14 -0.87 -38.44 -36.48
CA SER A 14 -0.56 -38.75 -37.88
C SER A 14 -1.47 -37.98 -38.84
N VAL A 15 -0.86 -37.34 -39.83
CA VAL A 15 -1.51 -36.54 -40.87
C VAL A 15 -1.23 -37.15 -42.23
N GLN A 16 -2.28 -37.63 -42.92
CA GLN A 16 -2.19 -38.27 -44.22
C GLN A 16 -3.05 -37.52 -45.25
N PHE A 17 -2.49 -37.24 -46.42
CA PHE A 17 -3.14 -36.45 -47.47
C PHE A 17 -2.54 -36.78 -48.85
N PRO A 18 -3.26 -36.55 -49.96
CA PRO A 18 -2.72 -36.74 -51.31
C PRO A 18 -1.47 -35.88 -51.54
N TYR A 19 -0.45 -36.43 -52.21
CA TYR A 19 0.81 -35.73 -52.43
C TYR A 19 0.62 -34.46 -53.26
N GLN A 20 0.73 -33.30 -52.61
CA GLN A 20 0.69 -31.99 -53.25
C GLN A 20 1.75 -31.08 -52.65
N LEU A 21 2.58 -30.48 -53.52
CA LEU A 21 3.82 -29.79 -53.11
C LEU A 21 3.58 -28.62 -52.15
N HIS A 22 2.44 -27.93 -52.23
CA HIS A 22 2.12 -26.80 -51.35
C HIS A 22 1.79 -27.24 -49.92
N TYR A 23 0.97 -28.28 -49.73
CA TYR A 23 0.71 -28.85 -48.39
C TYR A 23 1.98 -29.48 -47.79
N VAL A 24 2.78 -30.18 -48.60
CA VAL A 24 4.09 -30.71 -48.15
C VAL A 24 5.02 -29.57 -47.70
N ARG A 25 5.03 -28.43 -48.39
CA ARG A 25 5.77 -27.23 -47.94
C ARG A 25 5.21 -26.63 -46.64
N ARG A 26 3.89 -26.47 -46.49
CA ARG A 26 3.28 -25.95 -45.25
C ARG A 26 3.59 -26.84 -44.04
N ILE A 27 3.40 -28.16 -44.15
CA ILE A 27 3.78 -29.09 -43.06
C ILE A 27 5.30 -29.06 -42.80
N ARG A 28 6.13 -28.96 -43.84
CA ARG A 28 7.59 -28.87 -43.66
C ARG A 28 8.06 -27.63 -42.90
N ASN A 29 7.20 -26.64 -42.66
CA ASN A 29 7.51 -25.47 -41.83
C ASN A 29 7.08 -25.62 -40.35
N LEU A 30 6.27 -26.63 -39.99
CA LEU A 30 5.80 -26.85 -38.61
C LEU A 30 6.94 -27.27 -37.67
N GLY A 31 6.82 -26.94 -36.38
CA GLY A 31 7.72 -27.46 -35.35
C GLY A 31 7.57 -28.97 -35.15
N ASN A 32 8.54 -29.59 -34.45
CA ASN A 32 8.52 -30.98 -33.95
C ASN A 32 7.64 -31.96 -34.75
N ARG A 33 8.13 -32.32 -35.93
CA ARG A 33 7.48 -33.24 -36.88
C ARG A 33 8.43 -34.35 -37.32
N ARG A 34 7.90 -35.52 -37.66
CA ARG A 34 8.63 -36.64 -38.25
C ARG A 34 7.85 -37.18 -39.45
N TRP A 35 8.53 -37.68 -40.47
CA TRP A 35 7.91 -38.46 -41.53
C TRP A 35 8.03 -39.93 -41.19
N ASP A 36 6.92 -40.66 -41.30
CA ASP A 36 6.88 -42.11 -41.15
C ASP A 36 6.87 -42.76 -42.55
N PRO A 37 7.93 -43.49 -42.94
CA PRO A 37 7.99 -44.19 -44.23
C PRO A 37 6.94 -45.29 -44.39
N ASP A 38 6.57 -45.97 -43.29
CA ASP A 38 5.79 -47.21 -43.31
C ASP A 38 4.29 -46.90 -43.42
N THR A 39 3.78 -45.97 -42.59
CA THR A 39 2.40 -45.47 -42.71
C THR A 39 2.22 -44.41 -43.80
N LYS A 40 3.33 -43.90 -44.37
CA LYS A 40 3.36 -42.77 -45.33
C LYS A 40 2.62 -41.54 -44.80
N SER A 41 2.81 -41.23 -43.52
CA SER A 41 2.15 -40.13 -42.82
C SER A 41 3.14 -39.16 -42.16
N TRP A 42 2.68 -37.94 -41.90
CA TRP A 42 3.43 -36.97 -41.10
C TRP A 42 3.00 -37.07 -39.64
N LEU A 43 3.90 -37.49 -38.76
CA LEU A 43 3.73 -37.41 -37.31
C LEU A 43 4.01 -35.97 -36.87
N VAL A 44 2.96 -35.26 -36.48
CA VAL A 44 2.99 -33.85 -36.06
C VAL A 44 2.69 -33.75 -34.57
N HIS A 45 3.43 -32.91 -33.84
CA HIS A 45 3.22 -32.72 -32.41
C HIS A 45 1.88 -32.01 -32.10
N LEU A 46 1.18 -32.42 -31.02
CA LEU A 46 -0.17 -31.96 -30.65
C LEU A 46 -0.34 -30.43 -30.62
N ALA A 47 0.72 -29.67 -30.33
CA ALA A 47 0.73 -28.21 -30.37
C ALA A 47 0.15 -27.65 -31.69
N HIS A 48 0.57 -28.22 -32.82
CA HIS A 48 0.29 -27.72 -34.17
C HIS A 48 -1.07 -28.19 -34.73
N LEU A 49 -1.98 -28.75 -33.91
CA LEU A 49 -3.28 -29.24 -34.41
C LEU A 49 -4.12 -28.13 -35.06
N LEU A 50 -4.11 -26.91 -34.50
CA LEU A 50 -4.82 -25.76 -35.09
C LEU A 50 -4.19 -25.31 -36.42
N GLU A 51 -2.86 -25.31 -36.52
CA GLU A 51 -2.16 -25.01 -37.77
C GLU A 51 -2.46 -26.07 -38.84
N VAL A 52 -2.53 -27.35 -38.48
CA VAL A 52 -2.95 -28.43 -39.40
C VAL A 52 -4.42 -28.28 -39.81
N MET A 53 -5.31 -27.84 -38.92
CA MET A 53 -6.70 -27.52 -39.29
C MET A 53 -6.76 -26.38 -40.31
N GLU A 54 -5.96 -25.31 -40.12
CA GLU A 54 -5.88 -24.18 -41.04
C GLU A 54 -5.21 -24.55 -42.38
N ILE A 55 -4.21 -25.43 -42.37
CA ILE A 55 -3.53 -25.91 -43.58
C ILE A 55 -4.48 -26.68 -44.50
N PHE A 56 -5.44 -27.44 -43.96
CA PHE A 56 -6.33 -28.34 -44.71
C PHE A 56 -7.82 -27.98 -44.63
N GLU A 57 -8.16 -26.77 -44.15
CA GLU A 57 -9.54 -26.27 -44.02
C GLU A 57 -10.46 -27.23 -43.24
N LEU A 58 -9.93 -27.83 -42.16
CA LEU A 58 -10.63 -28.83 -41.35
C LEU A 58 -11.51 -28.16 -40.29
N THR A 59 -12.77 -28.60 -40.25
CA THR A 59 -13.73 -28.20 -39.22
C THR A 59 -13.62 -29.12 -38.01
N ARG A 60 -14.26 -28.76 -36.88
CA ARG A 60 -14.31 -29.64 -35.71
C ARG A 60 -14.91 -31.02 -36.02
N ALA A 61 -15.82 -31.14 -36.99
CA ALA A 61 -16.43 -32.42 -37.35
C ALA A 61 -15.41 -33.41 -37.97
N ASP A 62 -14.36 -32.91 -38.61
CA ASP A 62 -13.34 -33.72 -39.31
C ASP A 62 -12.29 -34.34 -38.36
N ILE A 63 -12.38 -34.10 -37.04
CA ILE A 63 -11.33 -34.43 -36.06
C ILE A 63 -11.75 -35.60 -35.14
N PRO A 64 -10.95 -36.69 -35.06
CA PRO A 64 -11.20 -37.81 -34.16
C PRO A 64 -11.43 -37.37 -32.70
N PRO A 65 -12.48 -37.87 -32.01
CA PRO A 65 -12.76 -37.50 -30.61
C PRO A 65 -11.60 -37.78 -29.64
N LYS A 66 -10.78 -38.81 -29.90
CA LYS A 66 -9.56 -39.11 -29.11
C LYS A 66 -8.52 -37.98 -29.28
N LEU A 67 -8.21 -37.61 -30.52
CA LEU A 67 -7.25 -36.53 -30.84
C LEU A 67 -7.70 -35.19 -30.24
N TRP A 68 -8.98 -34.84 -30.36
CA TRP A 68 -9.49 -33.60 -29.77
C TRP A 68 -9.38 -33.58 -28.24
N ARG A 69 -9.69 -34.70 -27.56
CA ARG A 69 -9.50 -34.81 -26.10
C ARG A 69 -8.03 -34.73 -25.70
N ALA A 70 -7.13 -35.39 -26.44
CA ALA A 70 -5.69 -35.31 -26.21
C ALA A 70 -5.18 -33.86 -26.37
N TYR A 71 -5.60 -33.17 -27.44
CA TYR A 71 -5.30 -31.75 -27.65
C TYR A 71 -5.85 -30.85 -26.53
N GLN A 72 -7.10 -31.08 -26.07
CA GLN A 72 -7.66 -30.33 -24.94
C GLN A 72 -6.85 -30.53 -23.65
N VAL A 73 -6.45 -31.77 -23.34
CA VAL A 73 -5.60 -32.07 -22.17
C VAL A 73 -4.19 -31.48 -22.32
N TYR A 74 -3.59 -31.58 -23.51
CA TYR A 74 -2.31 -30.95 -23.85
C TYR A 74 -2.38 -29.42 -23.66
N ARG A 75 -3.44 -28.77 -24.16
CA ARG A 75 -3.67 -27.33 -24.02
C ARG A 75 -3.82 -26.93 -22.55
N ILE A 76 -4.60 -27.67 -21.76
CA ILE A 76 -4.78 -27.40 -20.32
C ILE A 76 -3.47 -27.59 -19.54
N ARG A 77 -2.65 -28.59 -19.89
CA ARG A 77 -1.35 -28.84 -19.23
C ARG A 77 -0.29 -27.78 -19.56
N ASN A 78 -0.29 -27.26 -20.79
CA ASN A 78 0.74 -26.35 -21.29
C ASN A 78 0.34 -24.86 -21.28
N TYR A 79 -0.92 -24.51 -20.98
CA TYR A 79 -1.32 -23.14 -20.62
C TYR A 79 -0.74 -22.75 -19.25
N ARG A 80 0.56 -22.43 -19.22
CA ARG A 80 1.22 -21.77 -18.09
C ARG A 80 1.78 -20.43 -18.54
N VAL A 81 0.90 -19.43 -18.61
CA VAL A 81 1.35 -18.04 -18.65
C VAL A 81 2.19 -17.79 -17.39
N ARG A 82 3.45 -17.39 -17.54
CA ARG A 82 4.32 -17.02 -16.43
C ARG A 82 4.38 -15.50 -16.35
N LEU A 83 4.00 -14.96 -15.19
CA LEU A 83 4.19 -13.56 -14.86
C LEU A 83 5.38 -13.46 -13.91
N ILE A 84 6.53 -13.08 -14.44
CA ILE A 84 7.80 -13.05 -13.73
C ILE A 84 8.07 -11.63 -13.26
N ALA A 85 8.20 -11.44 -11.95
CA ALA A 85 8.52 -10.16 -11.32
C ALA A 85 10.03 -10.07 -11.05
N GLY A 86 10.74 -9.29 -11.88
CA GLY A 86 12.11 -8.85 -11.61
C GLY A 86 12.14 -7.52 -10.84
N PRO A 87 13.31 -7.08 -10.36
CA PRO A 87 13.45 -5.94 -9.44
C PRO A 87 13.14 -4.56 -10.06
N VAL A 88 13.08 -4.46 -11.40
CA VAL A 88 12.80 -3.20 -12.13
C VAL A 88 11.79 -3.44 -13.25
N MET A 89 11.94 -4.55 -13.98
CA MET A 89 11.05 -4.98 -15.07
C MET A 89 10.41 -6.31 -14.72
N ALA A 90 9.14 -6.47 -15.07
CA ALA A 90 8.44 -7.74 -15.11
C ALA A 90 8.41 -8.28 -16.55
N ARG A 91 8.32 -9.61 -16.68
CA ARG A 91 8.27 -10.34 -17.96
C ARG A 91 7.01 -11.21 -18.03
N LEU A 92 6.42 -11.28 -19.22
CA LEU A 92 5.34 -12.20 -19.57
C LEU A 92 5.90 -13.30 -20.47
N GLU A 93 5.53 -14.54 -20.18
CA GLU A 93 5.86 -15.69 -21.03
C GLU A 93 4.62 -16.57 -21.19
N GLY A 94 4.46 -17.20 -22.36
CA GLY A 94 3.31 -18.05 -22.69
C GLY A 94 2.42 -17.47 -23.80
N ASP A 95 1.60 -18.35 -24.38
CA ASP A 95 0.83 -18.06 -25.59
C ASP A 95 -0.55 -17.43 -25.30
N ASN A 96 -1.16 -16.84 -26.34
CA ASN A 96 -2.53 -16.29 -26.30
C ASN A 96 -2.74 -15.21 -25.21
N LEU A 97 -1.74 -14.36 -24.98
CA LEU A 97 -1.83 -13.20 -24.10
C LEU A 97 -2.65 -12.06 -24.73
N PRO A 98 -3.52 -11.37 -23.97
CA PRO A 98 -4.33 -10.24 -24.47
C PRO A 98 -3.49 -8.95 -24.57
N LEU A 99 -2.49 -8.96 -25.45
CA LEU A 99 -1.42 -7.96 -25.49
C LEU A 99 -1.92 -6.53 -25.64
N ASP A 100 -2.93 -6.26 -26.46
CA ASP A 100 -3.45 -4.90 -26.64
C ASP A 100 -4.15 -4.34 -25.38
N LYS A 101 -4.76 -5.21 -24.57
CA LYS A 101 -5.36 -4.83 -23.29
C LYS A 101 -4.29 -4.59 -22.21
N ILE A 102 -3.24 -5.40 -22.21
CA ILE A 102 -2.06 -5.24 -21.33
C ILE A 102 -1.30 -3.96 -21.68
N ASP A 103 -1.12 -3.69 -22.98
CA ASP A 103 -0.49 -2.47 -23.50
C ASP A 103 -1.31 -1.23 -23.13
N ALA A 104 -2.62 -1.24 -23.35
CA ALA A 104 -3.51 -0.15 -22.94
C ALA A 104 -3.50 0.11 -21.42
N ALA A 105 -3.40 -0.93 -20.58
CA ALA A 105 -3.35 -0.79 -19.12
C ALA A 105 -1.98 -0.32 -18.58
N THR A 106 -0.89 -0.63 -19.29
CA THR A 106 0.47 -0.20 -18.94
C THR A 106 0.82 1.18 -19.52
N SER A 107 0.15 1.60 -20.60
CA SER A 107 0.33 2.89 -21.26
C SER A 107 -0.33 4.06 -20.52
N PHE A 108 0.05 5.30 -20.89
CA PHE A 108 -0.60 6.53 -20.46
C PHE A 108 -0.46 7.64 -21.51
N PHE A 109 -1.40 8.59 -21.56
CA PHE A 109 -1.31 9.78 -22.41
C PHE A 109 -0.28 10.78 -21.86
N LEU A 110 0.55 11.38 -22.72
CA LEU A 110 1.49 12.42 -22.32
C LEU A 110 0.79 13.78 -22.20
N PRO A 111 0.99 14.58 -21.14
CA PRO A 111 0.42 15.93 -21.05
C PRO A 111 0.76 16.77 -22.29
N GLY A 112 -0.26 17.36 -22.92
CA GLY A 112 -0.10 18.14 -24.15
C GLY A 112 -0.02 17.33 -25.47
N TYR A 113 -0.22 16.01 -25.46
CA TYR A 113 -0.15 15.17 -26.67
C TYR A 113 -0.99 15.70 -27.85
N GLN A 114 -2.15 16.27 -27.56
CA GLN A 114 -3.11 16.82 -28.53
C GLN A 114 -2.52 17.93 -29.42
N TYR A 115 -1.54 18.70 -28.91
CA TYR A 115 -0.87 19.77 -29.64
C TYR A 115 0.38 19.29 -30.40
N THR A 116 0.71 18.00 -30.33
CA THR A 116 1.91 17.46 -30.97
C THR A 116 1.61 17.15 -32.44
N GLN A 117 2.38 17.73 -33.36
CA GLN A 117 2.22 17.54 -34.82
C GLN A 117 2.08 16.05 -35.22
N ARG A 118 2.85 15.14 -34.60
CA ARG A 118 2.75 13.69 -34.85
C ARG A 118 1.40 13.05 -34.49
N PHE A 119 0.69 13.59 -33.50
CA PHE A 119 -0.65 13.16 -33.13
C PHE A 119 -1.69 13.71 -34.13
N ILE A 120 -1.58 14.99 -34.47
CA ILE A 120 -2.45 15.68 -35.45
C ILE A 120 -2.35 15.01 -36.84
N GLU A 121 -1.15 14.57 -37.23
CA GLU A 121 -0.89 13.83 -38.48
C GLU A 121 -1.26 12.34 -38.41
N GLY A 122 -1.83 11.84 -37.30
CA GLY A 122 -2.17 10.42 -37.12
C GLY A 122 -0.98 9.45 -37.06
N ARG A 123 0.25 9.97 -36.96
CA ARG A 123 1.51 9.20 -36.93
C ARG A 123 1.85 8.66 -35.54
N TRP A 124 1.08 9.02 -34.53
CA TRP A 124 1.22 8.60 -33.13
C TRP A 124 -0.13 8.74 -32.40
N ASP A 125 -0.43 7.84 -31.46
CA ASP A 125 -1.71 7.77 -30.74
C ASP A 125 -1.82 8.70 -29.51
N GLY A 126 -0.74 9.43 -29.20
CA GLY A 126 -0.64 10.31 -28.03
C GLY A 126 -0.22 9.62 -26.73
N ARG A 127 0.03 8.31 -26.75
CA ARG A 127 0.40 7.53 -25.56
C ARG A 127 1.88 7.21 -25.51
N ARG A 128 2.40 7.09 -24.29
CA ARG A 128 3.68 6.44 -24.01
C ARG A 128 3.41 4.97 -23.67
N HIS A 129 3.71 4.10 -24.63
CA HIS A 129 3.70 2.65 -24.42
C HIS A 129 4.83 2.24 -23.47
N LEU A 130 4.51 1.38 -22.51
CA LEU A 130 5.47 0.83 -21.53
C LEU A 130 5.61 -0.70 -21.62
N LEU A 131 4.86 -1.36 -22.51
CA LEU A 131 5.03 -2.77 -22.86
C LEU A 131 5.95 -2.91 -24.08
N ASP A 132 7.16 -3.44 -23.88
CA ASP A 132 8.01 -3.90 -24.98
C ASP A 132 7.42 -5.22 -25.54
N ARG A 133 6.60 -5.10 -26.59
CA ARG A 133 5.97 -6.25 -27.28
C ARG A 133 6.99 -7.23 -27.92
N ARG A 134 8.27 -6.86 -28.08
CA ARG A 134 9.31 -7.76 -28.62
C ARG A 134 10.01 -8.56 -27.52
N ARG A 135 10.18 -7.96 -26.33
CA ARG A 135 10.79 -8.60 -25.15
C ARG A 135 9.79 -9.16 -24.15
N MET A 136 8.50 -8.89 -24.36
CA MET A 136 7.38 -9.22 -23.46
C MET A 136 7.58 -8.64 -22.05
N GLN A 137 8.07 -7.40 -21.97
CA GLN A 137 8.52 -6.76 -20.71
C GLN A 137 7.85 -5.42 -20.45
N PHE A 138 7.61 -5.11 -19.18
CA PHE A 138 7.06 -3.84 -18.72
C PHE A 138 7.58 -3.49 -17.31
N PRO A 139 7.53 -2.22 -16.85
CA PRO A 139 8.01 -1.84 -15.51
C PRO A 139 7.28 -2.57 -14.37
N ALA A 140 8.01 -3.16 -13.44
CA ALA A 140 7.47 -4.04 -12.39
C ALA A 140 6.40 -3.37 -11.51
N GLY A 141 6.47 -2.05 -11.29
CA GLY A 141 5.45 -1.28 -10.57
C GLY A 141 4.04 -1.31 -11.21
N LEU A 142 3.91 -1.75 -12.47
CA LEU A 142 2.62 -1.91 -13.16
C LEU A 142 2.02 -3.33 -13.02
N LEU A 143 2.68 -4.24 -12.31
CA LEU A 143 2.20 -5.61 -12.04
C LEU A 143 0.73 -5.68 -11.58
N PRO A 144 0.22 -4.80 -10.69
CA PRO A 144 -1.20 -4.83 -10.29
C PRO A 144 -2.16 -4.60 -11.46
N ARG A 145 -1.81 -3.72 -12.41
CA ARG A 145 -2.65 -3.44 -13.59
C ARG A 145 -2.68 -4.61 -14.55
N VAL A 146 -1.53 -5.23 -14.81
CA VAL A 146 -1.43 -6.40 -15.70
C VAL A 146 -2.15 -7.60 -15.08
N ARG A 147 -2.03 -7.83 -13.77
CA ARG A 147 -2.81 -8.86 -13.06
C ARG A 147 -4.31 -8.62 -13.12
N ALA A 148 -4.77 -7.36 -13.04
CA ALA A 148 -6.19 -7.04 -13.20
C ALA A 148 -6.72 -7.39 -14.60
N VAL A 149 -5.95 -7.09 -15.66
CA VAL A 149 -6.30 -7.49 -17.04
C VAL A 149 -6.33 -9.02 -17.19
N LEU A 150 -5.29 -9.73 -16.74
CA LEU A 150 -5.23 -11.19 -16.84
C LEU A 150 -6.39 -11.87 -16.09
N ASN A 151 -6.73 -11.38 -14.89
CA ASN A 151 -7.89 -11.86 -14.14
C ASN A 151 -9.21 -11.61 -14.88
N ALA A 152 -9.42 -10.40 -15.44
CA ALA A 152 -10.65 -10.03 -16.13
C ALA A 152 -10.87 -10.82 -17.44
N GLU A 153 -9.79 -11.18 -18.13
CA GLU A 153 -9.81 -12.00 -19.35
C GLU A 153 -9.84 -13.51 -19.05
N GLY A 154 -9.91 -13.92 -17.78
CA GLY A 154 -9.94 -15.33 -17.37
C GLY A 154 -8.62 -16.10 -17.62
N VAL A 155 -7.51 -15.39 -17.83
CA VAL A 155 -6.21 -16.00 -18.16
C VAL A 155 -5.54 -16.51 -16.89
N ALA A 156 -5.44 -17.83 -16.74
CA ALA A 156 -4.68 -18.45 -15.66
C ALA A 156 -3.17 -18.20 -15.83
N TYR A 157 -2.52 -17.63 -14.81
CA TYR A 157 -1.08 -17.38 -14.79
C TYR A 157 -0.42 -17.89 -13.50
N GLN A 158 0.83 -18.34 -13.63
CA GLN A 158 1.74 -18.59 -12.51
C GLN A 158 2.54 -17.31 -12.24
N PHE A 159 2.43 -16.76 -11.02
CA PHE A 159 3.30 -15.68 -10.56
C PHE A 159 4.63 -16.26 -10.08
N ILE A 160 5.75 -15.64 -10.47
CA ILE A 160 7.12 -16.04 -10.09
C ILE A 160 7.88 -14.76 -9.73
N GLU A 161 8.56 -14.75 -8.59
CA GLU A 161 9.39 -13.62 -8.16
C GLU A 161 10.87 -13.97 -8.42
N GLU A 162 11.53 -13.24 -9.32
CA GLU A 162 12.87 -13.55 -9.83
C GLU A 162 13.98 -13.26 -8.80
N THR A 163 13.64 -12.62 -7.66
CA THR A 163 14.56 -12.42 -6.52
C THR A 163 13.77 -12.25 -5.22
N PRO A 164 13.83 -13.20 -4.26
CA PRO A 164 13.30 -12.95 -2.92
C PRO A 164 14.17 -11.88 -2.24
N VAL A 165 13.58 -10.73 -1.90
CA VAL A 165 14.30 -9.67 -1.19
C VAL A 165 14.73 -10.19 0.18
N PRO A 166 16.04 -10.28 0.49
CA PRO A 166 16.49 -10.88 1.74
C PRO A 166 16.07 -10.00 2.92
N GLN A 167 15.12 -10.49 3.73
CA GLN A 167 14.62 -9.79 4.91
C GLN A 167 15.69 -9.72 6.00
N ARG A 168 16.61 -8.74 5.88
CA ARG A 168 17.59 -8.41 6.89
C ARG A 168 16.93 -7.67 8.04
N THR A 169 16.63 -8.39 9.12
CA THR A 169 16.31 -7.79 10.42
C THR A 169 17.52 -6.98 10.91
N LEU A 170 17.46 -5.65 10.73
CA LEU A 170 18.51 -4.74 11.19
C LEU A 170 18.37 -4.51 12.69
N THR A 171 19.00 -5.39 13.49
CA THR A 171 19.07 -5.28 14.95
C THR A 171 19.93 -4.10 15.39
N PHE A 172 19.43 -2.88 15.22
CA PHE A 172 20.14 -1.64 15.55
C PHE A 172 20.23 -1.45 17.08
N LYS A 173 21.21 -2.10 17.71
CA LYS A 173 21.65 -1.72 19.05
C LYS A 173 22.40 -0.40 18.95
N ARG A 174 21.80 0.70 19.44
CA ARG A 174 22.51 1.97 19.63
C ARG A 174 23.71 1.70 20.56
N PRO A 175 24.97 1.90 20.13
CA PRO A 175 26.11 1.73 21.01
C PRO A 175 26.08 2.76 22.15
N PRO A 176 26.71 2.49 23.30
CA PRO A 176 26.89 3.50 24.33
C PRO A 176 27.57 4.73 23.72
N VAL A 177 26.99 5.91 23.93
CA VAL A 177 27.49 7.16 23.33
C VAL A 177 28.55 7.76 24.25
N GLU A 178 29.79 7.29 24.08
CA GLU A 178 30.93 7.95 24.70
C GLU A 178 31.16 9.32 24.07
N LEU A 179 31.11 10.36 24.91
CA LEU A 179 31.38 11.73 24.49
C LEU A 179 32.89 11.93 24.29
N ARG A 180 33.29 12.46 23.13
CA ARG A 180 34.65 12.93 22.87
C ARG A 180 34.99 14.12 23.77
N ASP A 181 36.27 14.43 23.97
CA ASP A 181 36.68 15.45 24.94
C ASP A 181 36.13 16.85 24.66
N TYR A 182 36.05 17.26 23.38
CA TYR A 182 35.40 18.52 23.02
C TYR A 182 33.88 18.51 23.31
N GLN A 183 33.24 17.34 23.29
CA GLN A 183 31.82 17.18 23.62
C GLN A 183 31.63 17.23 25.14
N ARG A 184 32.50 16.56 25.92
CA ARG A 184 32.56 16.70 27.39
C ARG A 184 32.77 18.16 27.80
N ALA A 185 33.75 18.84 27.20
CA ALA A 185 34.04 20.26 27.46
C ALA A 185 32.86 21.17 27.05
N CYS A 186 32.19 20.91 25.94
CA CYS A 186 31.02 21.67 25.49
C CYS A 186 29.83 21.49 26.45
N VAL A 187 29.54 20.25 26.89
CA VAL A 187 28.51 19.96 27.90
C VAL A 187 28.85 20.64 29.23
N GLN A 188 30.09 20.52 29.71
CA GLN A 188 30.51 21.17 30.95
C GLN A 188 30.42 22.70 30.86
N ALA A 189 30.83 23.30 29.73
CA ALA A 189 30.69 24.73 29.50
C ALA A 189 29.23 25.18 29.44
N ALA A 190 28.33 24.38 28.86
CA ALA A 190 26.90 24.65 28.83
C ALA A 190 26.28 24.58 30.24
N LEU A 191 26.63 23.57 31.04
CA LEU A 191 26.19 23.42 32.43
C LEU A 191 26.72 24.56 33.31
N ASN A 192 28.02 24.86 33.24
CA ASN A 192 28.65 25.95 34.00
C ASN A 192 28.04 27.32 33.66
N ALA A 193 27.72 27.56 32.39
CA ALA A 193 27.04 28.79 31.94
C ALA A 193 25.51 28.75 32.12
N ARG A 194 24.97 27.69 32.73
CA ARG A 194 23.53 27.37 32.90
C ARG A 194 22.70 27.47 31.61
N ARG A 195 23.32 27.25 30.45
CA ARG A 195 22.68 27.35 29.12
C ARG A 195 21.80 26.13 28.83
N GLY A 196 20.69 26.00 29.57
CA GLY A 196 19.73 24.93 29.44
C GLY A 196 18.41 25.35 28.77
N VAL A 197 17.81 24.45 28.01
CA VAL A 197 16.39 24.55 27.61
C VAL A 197 15.50 24.63 28.85
N LEU A 198 15.91 23.98 29.95
CA LEU A 198 15.19 23.99 31.23
C LEU A 198 15.04 25.38 31.84
N GLU A 199 16.08 26.25 31.83
CA GLU A 199 15.93 27.63 32.34
C GLU A 199 14.85 28.42 31.57
N LEU A 200 14.76 28.23 30.26
CA LEU A 200 13.74 28.86 29.40
C LEU A 200 12.35 28.27 29.64
N LEU A 201 12.24 26.96 29.92
CA LEU A 201 10.97 26.35 30.31
C LEU A 201 10.52 26.79 31.72
N MET A 202 11.44 26.93 32.69
CA MET A 202 11.15 27.46 34.02
C MET A 202 10.73 28.93 34.00
N SER A 203 11.23 29.69 33.02
CA SER A 203 10.78 31.06 32.74
C SER A 203 9.37 31.03 32.13
N ARG A 204 9.12 30.19 31.12
CA ARG A 204 7.84 30.11 30.40
C ARG A 204 6.67 29.54 31.21
N VAL A 205 6.90 28.48 31.98
CA VAL A 205 5.85 27.67 32.63
C VAL A 205 6.13 27.43 34.12
N PRO A 206 6.31 28.48 34.94
CA PRO A 206 6.81 28.36 36.31
C PRO A 206 5.99 27.39 37.20
N ASP A 207 4.68 27.29 36.97
CA ASP A 207 3.78 26.41 37.74
C ASP A 207 3.88 24.93 37.36
N SER A 208 4.55 24.60 36.26
CA SER A 208 4.62 23.22 35.75
C SER A 208 5.51 22.35 36.63
N GLU A 209 4.88 21.53 37.48
CA GLU A 209 5.57 20.53 38.32
C GLU A 209 6.55 19.68 37.49
N ALA A 210 6.11 19.13 36.35
CA ALA A 210 6.97 18.33 35.47
C ALA A 210 8.24 19.09 34.99
N VAL A 211 8.17 20.41 34.79
CA VAL A 211 9.35 21.22 34.42
C VAL A 211 10.23 21.51 35.64
N ARG A 212 9.63 21.75 36.81
CA ARG A 212 10.38 21.90 38.09
C ARG A 212 11.10 20.60 38.48
N ASP A 213 10.46 19.45 38.28
CA ASP A 213 11.06 18.12 38.52
C ASP A 213 12.22 17.83 37.55
N MET A 214 12.07 18.16 36.26
CA MET A 214 13.15 18.03 35.29
C MET A 214 14.32 18.97 35.62
N ALA A 215 14.04 20.21 36.03
CA ALA A 215 15.06 21.18 36.43
C ALA A 215 15.80 20.75 37.69
N ALA A 216 15.09 20.29 38.73
CA ALA A 216 15.66 19.86 40.00
C ALA A 216 16.62 18.65 39.85
N ARG A 217 16.33 17.72 38.94
CA ARG A 217 17.22 16.58 38.62
C ARG A 217 18.57 17.02 38.03
N GLU A 218 18.58 18.12 37.29
CA GLU A 218 19.80 18.74 36.73
C GLU A 218 20.41 19.81 37.66
N GLY A 219 19.94 19.91 38.92
CA GLY A 219 20.42 20.89 39.90
C GLY A 219 19.95 22.33 39.68
N LEU A 220 18.99 22.58 38.79
CA LEU A 220 18.44 23.90 38.49
C LEU A 220 17.20 24.19 39.36
N THR A 221 17.39 24.98 40.42
CA THR A 221 16.31 25.43 41.32
C THR A 221 15.62 26.71 40.85
N GLU A 222 16.36 27.60 40.19
CA GLU A 222 15.89 28.91 39.71
C GLU A 222 16.31 29.17 38.26
N THR A 223 15.68 30.15 37.62
CA THR A 223 16.00 30.62 36.27
C THR A 223 16.42 32.09 36.32
N ARG A 224 17.47 32.41 35.55
CA ARG A 224 18.00 33.79 35.40
C ARG A 224 17.16 34.68 34.48
N PHE A 225 16.21 34.10 33.75
CA PHE A 225 15.32 34.83 32.84
C PHE A 225 14.06 35.29 33.59
N ARG A 226 13.47 36.44 33.20
CA ARG A 226 12.16 36.86 33.72
C ARG A 226 11.15 35.72 33.52
N LYS A 227 10.40 35.40 34.57
CA LYS A 227 9.29 34.45 34.48
C LYS A 227 8.13 35.10 33.71
N ASP A 228 7.50 34.31 32.85
CA ASP A 228 6.26 34.66 32.17
C ASP A 228 5.13 34.58 33.19
N GLU A 229 4.50 35.72 33.45
CA GLU A 229 3.39 35.86 34.40
C GLU A 229 2.04 35.60 33.69
N GLY A 230 2.01 35.68 32.36
CA GLY A 230 0.83 35.48 31.51
C GLY A 230 -0.37 36.38 31.83
N GLU A 231 -1.51 36.10 31.19
CA GLU A 231 -2.81 36.69 31.55
C GLU A 231 -3.53 35.87 32.66
N ASP A 232 -3.17 34.59 32.83
CA ASP A 232 -3.85 33.61 33.69
C ASP A 232 -2.99 33.05 34.85
N ASN A 233 -1.69 33.42 34.90
CA ASN A 233 -0.68 33.04 35.90
C ASN A 233 -0.64 31.55 36.30
N ARG A 234 -1.01 30.66 35.36
CA ARG A 234 -1.10 29.19 35.52
C ARG A 234 -0.83 28.42 34.22
N TYR A 235 -0.20 29.04 33.22
CA TYR A 235 -0.08 28.47 31.88
C TYR A 235 1.02 27.40 31.79
N LYS A 236 0.66 26.13 32.02
CA LYS A 236 1.63 25.01 32.05
C LYS A 236 2.13 24.54 30.66
N CYS A 237 1.80 25.17 29.53
CA CYS A 237 2.05 24.60 28.20
C CYS A 237 3.41 25.01 27.56
N ILE A 238 4.28 24.02 27.38
CA ILE A 238 5.60 24.15 26.75
C ILE A 238 5.58 24.22 25.21
N ALA A 239 4.43 24.47 24.58
CA ALA A 239 4.23 24.59 23.13
C ALA A 239 4.73 23.40 22.26
N CYS A 240 4.93 22.22 22.85
CA CYS A 240 5.51 21.01 22.23
C CYS A 240 4.70 20.35 21.10
N ALA A 241 3.50 20.84 20.77
CA ALA A 241 2.61 20.35 19.69
C ALA A 241 2.16 18.86 19.76
N LEU A 242 2.59 18.07 20.75
CA LEU A 242 2.18 16.66 20.92
C LEU A 242 0.64 16.48 20.92
N CYS A 243 -0.07 17.39 21.57
CA CYS A 243 -1.53 17.41 21.63
C CYS A 243 -2.20 17.65 20.27
N THR A 244 -1.60 18.44 19.38
CA THR A 244 -2.10 18.68 18.02
C THR A 244 -1.72 17.54 17.08
N SER A 245 -0.49 17.00 17.20
CA SER A 245 -0.06 15.81 16.42
C SER A 245 -0.91 14.58 16.76
N VAL A 246 -1.16 14.26 18.02
CA VAL A 246 -2.04 13.11 18.35
C VAL A 246 -3.48 13.32 17.82
N CYS A 247 -3.98 14.56 17.80
CA CYS A 247 -5.31 14.88 17.29
C CYS A 247 -5.41 14.80 15.74
N ALA A 248 -4.31 15.06 15.02
CA ALA A 248 -4.24 15.06 13.57
C ALA A 248 -3.76 13.73 12.97
N GLU A 249 -2.74 13.10 13.56
CA GLU A 249 -2.02 11.96 12.98
C GLU A 249 -2.51 10.61 13.54
N VAL A 250 -2.80 10.55 14.85
CA VAL A 250 -3.24 9.31 15.53
C VAL A 250 -4.76 9.19 15.54
N VAL A 251 -5.46 10.28 15.88
CA VAL A 251 -6.94 10.30 15.93
C VAL A 251 -7.55 10.77 14.60
N GLY A 252 -6.86 11.56 13.79
CA GLY A 252 -7.37 11.96 12.46
C GLY A 252 -8.67 12.78 12.50
N VAL A 253 -8.83 13.66 13.50
CA VAL A 253 -10.00 14.56 13.64
C VAL A 253 -9.65 16.04 13.57
N HIS A 254 -8.39 16.44 13.77
CA HIS A 254 -7.91 17.82 13.57
C HIS A 254 -8.69 18.89 14.36
N ALA A 255 -9.22 18.53 15.54
CA ALA A 255 -10.12 19.37 16.33
C ALA A 255 -9.45 20.58 17.01
N ILE A 256 -8.12 20.57 17.12
CA ILE A 256 -7.27 21.62 17.70
C ILE A 256 -6.02 21.85 16.86
N ALA A 257 -5.49 23.07 16.90
CA ALA A 257 -4.28 23.51 16.20
C ALA A 257 -3.36 24.32 17.13
N MET A 258 -2.12 24.57 16.70
CA MET A 258 -1.23 25.52 17.37
C MET A 258 -1.50 26.92 16.82
N GLU A 259 -1.96 27.81 17.69
CA GLU A 259 -2.22 29.22 17.45
C GLU A 259 -0.98 30.07 17.79
N ASN A 260 -0.99 31.33 17.36
CA ASN A 260 0.04 32.34 17.62
C ASN A 260 1.45 31.99 17.10
N ARG A 261 2.43 32.85 17.40
CA ARG A 261 3.83 32.75 16.98
C ARG A 261 4.73 33.11 18.16
N GLY A 262 6.03 32.81 18.05
CA GLY A 262 7.01 33.19 19.08
C GLY A 262 6.66 32.65 20.47
N ALA A 263 6.69 33.53 21.47
CA ALA A 263 6.35 33.20 22.84
C ALA A 263 4.85 32.90 23.02
N ASP A 264 3.95 33.54 22.27
CA ASP A 264 2.50 33.44 22.53
C ASP A 264 1.89 32.13 22.03
N LYS A 265 2.70 31.24 21.45
CA LYS A 265 2.29 30.00 20.79
C LYS A 265 1.61 29.03 21.76
N LYS A 266 0.33 28.73 21.49
CA LYS A 266 -0.56 27.93 22.36
C LYS A 266 -1.45 26.96 21.57
N PRO A 267 -1.81 25.79 22.11
CA PRO A 267 -2.83 24.93 21.48
C PRO A 267 -4.22 25.55 21.70
N ALA A 268 -5.04 25.62 20.66
CA ALA A 268 -6.39 26.18 20.70
C ALA A 268 -7.36 25.39 19.82
N THR A 269 -8.66 25.49 20.13
CA THR A 269 -9.75 25.18 19.19
C THR A 269 -9.99 26.37 18.25
N PRO A 270 -10.61 26.16 17.07
CA PRO A 270 -10.98 27.25 16.16
C PRO A 270 -11.78 28.36 16.87
N TYR A 271 -11.29 29.60 16.77
CA TYR A 271 -11.89 30.79 17.39
C TYR A 271 -12.14 30.68 18.90
N HIS A 272 -11.34 29.87 19.62
CA HIS A 272 -11.50 29.53 21.04
C HIS A 272 -12.85 28.90 21.43
N LYS A 273 -13.65 28.44 20.45
CA LYS A 273 -14.99 27.86 20.68
C LYS A 273 -14.95 26.33 20.77
N PRO A 274 -15.97 25.68 21.37
CA PRO A 274 -16.18 24.24 21.28
C PRO A 274 -16.08 23.75 19.82
N SER A 275 -15.19 22.79 19.55
CA SER A 275 -14.94 22.28 18.19
C SER A 275 -15.85 21.11 17.87
N ASP A 276 -16.54 21.14 16.72
CA ASP A 276 -17.43 20.06 16.29
C ASP A 276 -16.72 18.84 15.74
N ALA A 277 -15.46 18.99 15.31
CA ALA A 277 -14.58 17.87 15.04
C ALA A 277 -14.04 17.19 16.31
N CYS A 278 -14.23 17.78 17.50
CA CYS A 278 -13.82 17.15 18.76
C CYS A 278 -14.79 16.03 19.15
N ILE A 279 -14.26 14.82 19.33
CA ILE A 279 -15.01 13.61 19.71
C ILE A 279 -14.85 13.21 21.19
N GLY A 280 -14.30 14.09 22.04
CA GLY A 280 -14.15 13.85 23.48
C GLY A 280 -13.10 12.79 23.89
N CYS A 281 -12.28 12.31 22.97
CA CYS A 281 -11.41 11.13 23.17
C CYS A 281 -10.26 11.27 24.20
N GLY A 282 -10.04 12.45 24.79
CA GLY A 282 -9.03 12.67 25.84
C GLY A 282 -7.55 12.57 25.40
N ALA A 283 -7.24 12.07 24.22
CA ALA A 283 -5.88 11.80 23.75
C ALA A 283 -4.93 13.02 23.83
N CYS A 284 -5.44 14.23 23.57
CA CYS A 284 -4.66 15.47 23.68
C CYS A 284 -4.35 15.90 25.13
N ALA A 285 -5.15 15.46 26.10
CA ALA A 285 -4.86 15.61 27.54
C ALA A 285 -3.84 14.57 27.99
N TYR A 286 -4.03 13.30 27.62
CA TYR A 286 -3.12 12.19 27.96
C TYR A 286 -1.71 12.39 27.37
N ALA A 287 -1.60 12.93 26.15
CA ALA A 287 -0.34 13.27 25.50
C ALA A 287 0.30 14.59 25.99
N CYS A 288 -0.22 15.23 27.05
CA CYS A 288 0.28 16.51 27.55
C CYS A 288 1.29 16.31 28.70
N PRO A 289 2.62 16.44 28.47
CA PRO A 289 3.64 16.10 29.48
C PRO A 289 3.67 17.02 30.71
N THR A 290 2.90 18.12 30.68
CA THR A 290 2.85 19.13 31.75
C THR A 290 1.44 19.36 32.31
N GLY A 291 0.46 18.53 31.92
CA GLY A 291 -0.94 18.64 32.40
C GLY A 291 -1.68 19.92 31.97
N ALA A 292 -1.16 20.66 30.98
CA ALA A 292 -1.72 21.95 30.57
C ALA A 292 -3.09 21.86 29.88
N ILE A 293 -3.41 20.72 29.27
CA ILE A 293 -4.76 20.41 28.78
C ILE A 293 -5.43 19.55 29.84
N THR A 294 -6.41 20.12 30.54
CA THR A 294 -7.18 19.37 31.54
C THR A 294 -8.42 18.73 30.90
N MET A 295 -8.74 17.53 31.37
CA MET A 295 -9.95 16.79 31.08
C MET A 295 -10.63 16.51 32.42
N LYS A 296 -11.95 16.67 32.50
CA LYS A 296 -12.72 16.39 33.73
C LYS A 296 -13.85 15.43 33.40
N GLU A 297 -14.05 14.44 34.27
CA GLU A 297 -15.15 13.48 34.17
C GLU A 297 -15.94 13.51 35.47
N LYS A 298 -17.25 13.72 35.36
CA LYS A 298 -18.18 13.77 36.50
C LYS A 298 -19.58 13.41 36.01
N ASP A 299 -20.34 12.67 36.82
CA ASP A 299 -21.76 12.36 36.60
C ASP A 299 -22.10 11.79 35.19
N GLY A 300 -21.18 11.00 34.60
CA GLY A 300 -21.36 10.44 33.25
C GLY A 300 -21.07 11.42 32.09
N VAL A 301 -20.50 12.59 32.37
CA VAL A 301 -20.11 13.60 31.38
C VAL A 301 -18.60 13.85 31.43
N ARG A 302 -17.96 13.85 30.26
CA ARG A 302 -16.57 14.27 30.06
C ARG A 302 -16.54 15.69 29.49
N ARG A 303 -15.94 16.64 30.22
CA ARG A 303 -15.70 18.02 29.78
C ARG A 303 -14.24 18.19 29.31
N ILE A 304 -14.05 18.64 28.07
CA ILE A 304 -12.74 19.02 27.51
C ILE A 304 -12.92 20.09 26.43
N TRP A 305 -11.99 21.05 26.31
CA TRP A 305 -12.08 22.16 25.33
C TRP A 305 -13.42 22.92 25.33
N GLN A 306 -13.92 23.23 26.53
CA GLN A 306 -15.24 23.88 26.76
C GLN A 306 -16.45 23.10 26.21
N LYS A 307 -16.28 21.86 25.75
CA LYS A 307 -17.34 21.00 25.22
C LYS A 307 -17.61 19.84 26.18
N ASP A 308 -18.89 19.54 26.37
CA ASP A 308 -19.37 18.40 27.16
C ASP A 308 -19.70 17.22 26.25
N PHE A 309 -19.30 16.03 26.69
CA PHE A 309 -19.52 14.77 26.00
C PHE A 309 -20.21 13.78 26.94
N LYS A 310 -21.39 13.32 26.57
CA LYS A 310 -22.09 12.23 27.25
C LYS A 310 -21.31 10.92 27.06
N MET A 311 -21.10 10.21 28.17
CA MET A 311 -20.36 8.94 28.19
C MET A 311 -21.32 7.76 28.11
N VAL A 312 -20.93 6.74 27.36
CA VAL A 312 -21.54 5.41 27.39
C VAL A 312 -21.05 4.68 28.63
N ALA A 313 -22.00 4.17 29.41
CA ALA A 313 -21.78 3.29 30.56
C ALA A 313 -21.67 1.82 30.11
N CYS A 314 -20.83 1.05 30.79
CA CYS A 314 -20.76 -0.40 30.60
C CYS A 314 -22.04 -1.08 31.09
N SER A 315 -22.64 -1.94 30.27
CA SER A 315 -23.85 -2.72 30.60
C SER A 315 -23.63 -3.76 31.72
N VAL A 316 -22.38 -4.09 32.03
CA VAL A 316 -22.01 -5.07 33.08
C VAL A 316 -21.70 -4.40 34.41
N CYS A 317 -20.94 -3.29 34.41
CA CYS A 317 -20.45 -2.66 35.64
C CYS A 317 -20.93 -1.21 35.87
N GLY A 318 -21.74 -0.65 34.97
CA GLY A 318 -22.27 0.72 35.07
C GLY A 318 -21.26 1.86 34.83
N THR A 319 -19.95 1.57 34.82
CA THR A 319 -18.90 2.60 34.71
C THR A 319 -18.95 3.32 33.35
N PRO A 320 -19.04 4.67 33.31
CA PRO A 320 -18.86 5.46 32.09
C PRO A 320 -17.39 5.41 31.65
N TYR A 321 -17.13 5.07 30.39
CA TYR A 321 -15.75 4.85 29.92
C TYR A 321 -15.42 5.41 28.52
N ILE A 322 -16.41 5.62 27.65
CA ILE A 322 -16.21 6.14 26.29
C ILE A 322 -17.27 7.18 25.89
N PRO A 323 -16.92 8.32 25.27
CA PRO A 323 -17.89 9.28 24.74
C PRO A 323 -18.75 8.70 23.63
N GLU A 324 -20.03 9.08 23.57
CA GLU A 324 -20.93 8.70 22.46
C GLU A 324 -20.36 9.13 21.10
N ALA A 325 -19.89 10.37 20.99
CA ALA A 325 -19.25 10.89 19.78
C ALA A 325 -17.97 10.13 19.36
N GLN A 326 -17.27 9.49 20.30
CA GLN A 326 -16.13 8.62 20.00
C GLN A 326 -16.59 7.25 19.49
N VAL A 327 -17.68 6.68 20.04
CA VAL A 327 -18.29 5.45 19.52
C VAL A 327 -18.76 5.67 18.08
N ASP A 328 -19.52 6.73 17.81
CA ASP A 328 -20.03 7.06 16.48
C ASP A 328 -18.90 7.21 15.44
N TRP A 329 -17.79 7.85 15.84
CA TRP A 329 -16.60 7.99 14.99
C TRP A 329 -15.91 6.65 14.72
N ILE A 330 -15.77 5.78 15.74
CA ILE A 330 -15.17 4.44 15.59
C ILE A 330 -16.04 3.56 14.68
N VAL A 331 -17.36 3.55 14.88
CA VAL A 331 -18.33 2.83 14.04
C VAL A 331 -18.17 3.27 12.58
N LYS A 332 -18.22 4.59 12.31
CA LYS A 332 -18.06 5.17 10.97
C LYS A 332 -16.71 4.85 10.32
N LYS A 333 -15.63 4.71 11.09
CA LYS A 333 -14.28 4.42 10.58
C LYS A 333 -13.97 2.93 10.40
N THR A 334 -14.62 2.05 11.16
CA THR A 334 -14.24 0.62 11.23
C THR A 334 -15.34 -0.35 10.78
N GLY A 335 -16.57 0.11 10.58
CA GLY A 335 -17.70 -0.73 10.19
C GLY A 335 -18.16 -1.72 11.28
N LYS A 336 -17.65 -1.59 12.51
CA LYS A 336 -18.08 -2.41 13.65
C LYS A 336 -19.43 -1.93 14.18
N ASP A 337 -20.24 -2.88 14.63
CA ASP A 337 -21.54 -2.59 15.23
C ASP A 337 -21.41 -1.79 16.55
N ARG A 338 -22.44 -1.00 16.88
CA ARG A 338 -22.49 -0.16 18.09
C ARG A 338 -22.48 -1.01 19.37
N SER A 339 -23.19 -2.13 19.39
CA SER A 339 -23.37 -3.00 20.57
C SER A 339 -22.07 -3.57 21.14
N PHE A 340 -21.04 -3.71 20.29
CA PHE A 340 -19.72 -4.16 20.72
C PHE A 340 -19.07 -3.22 21.76
N PHE A 341 -19.53 -1.96 21.87
CA PHE A 341 -19.07 -1.01 22.89
C PHE A 341 -20.13 -0.65 23.95
N ASP A 342 -21.17 -1.47 24.10
CA ASP A 342 -22.00 -1.47 25.32
C ASP A 342 -21.22 -2.00 26.54
N LYS A 343 -20.06 -2.63 26.34
CA LYS A 343 -19.18 -3.14 27.39
C LYS A 343 -17.80 -2.46 27.39
N CYS A 344 -17.24 -2.20 28.58
CA CYS A 344 -15.88 -1.64 28.71
C CYS A 344 -14.80 -2.71 28.41
N PRO A 345 -13.54 -2.31 28.12
CA PRO A 345 -12.47 -3.22 27.69
C PRO A 345 -12.24 -4.45 28.58
N ASP A 346 -12.45 -4.30 29.89
CA ASP A 346 -12.29 -5.34 30.91
C ASP A 346 -13.39 -6.42 30.86
N HIS A 347 -14.43 -6.22 30.06
CA HIS A 347 -15.61 -7.09 29.94
C HIS A 347 -16.06 -7.35 28.48
N ARG A 348 -15.31 -6.88 27.45
CA ARG A 348 -15.82 -6.49 26.11
C ARG A 348 -16.18 -7.62 25.10
#